data_AF-A0A9N8DNV9-F1
#
_entry.id   AF-A0A9N8DNV9-F1
#
_cell.length_a   1.000
_cell.length_b   1.000
_cell.length_c   1.000
_cell.angle_alpha   90.00
_cell.angle_beta   90.00
_cell.angle_gamma   90.00
#
_symmetry.space_group_name_H-M   'P 1'
#
loop_
_entity.id
_entity.type
_entity.pdbx_description
1 polymer ?
#
loop_
_entity_poly.entity_id
_entity_poly.type
_entity_poly.pdbx_seq_one_letter_code
_entity_poly.pdbx_strand_id
1 'polypeptide(L)'
;MAAGGGHLEVLKFAHENGCPWDGSVCCHAAEGGHLELLKWAREKGCPWDVWTCSYAAKNGHLEVVKWAHENGCPLDQSTCQHAAENGHLELLQWLRETGCQWDARTCARAAENGHLEILKWARANGCPWDPVPFSTTRCNNSVVIQWLRDNGCVVWIDGHCAY
;
A
#
# COMPACT_ATOMS: atom_id res chain seq x y z
N MET A 1 9.34 -4.74 -17.82
CA MET A 1 10.59 -4.09 -17.38
C MET A 1 11.44 -5.09 -16.63
N ALA A 2 12.76 -5.12 -16.85
CA ALA A 2 13.67 -6.10 -16.23
C ALA A 2 13.63 -6.08 -14.68
N ALA A 3 13.43 -4.90 -14.08
CA ALA A 3 13.31 -4.73 -12.63
C ALA A 3 12.07 -5.40 -12.02
N GLY A 4 10.89 -5.23 -12.63
CA GLY A 4 9.65 -5.88 -12.15
C GLY A 4 9.66 -7.40 -12.30
N GLY A 5 10.48 -7.93 -13.22
CA GLY A 5 10.68 -9.37 -13.42
C GLY A 5 11.83 -9.97 -12.61
N GLY A 6 12.55 -9.18 -11.81
CA GLY A 6 13.65 -9.68 -10.98
C GLY A 6 14.92 -10.03 -11.77
N HIS A 7 15.06 -9.55 -13.01
CA HIS A 7 16.17 -9.90 -13.90
C HIS A 7 17.45 -9.12 -13.55
N LEU A 8 18.04 -9.44 -12.40
CA LEU A 8 19.22 -8.77 -11.84
C LEU A 8 20.40 -8.71 -12.82
N GLU A 9 20.70 -9.81 -13.52
CA GLU A 9 21.83 -9.86 -14.46
C GLU A 9 21.64 -8.94 -15.66
N VAL A 10 20.39 -8.79 -16.14
CA VAL A 10 20.06 -7.86 -17.23
C VAL A 10 20.22 -6.41 -16.76
N LEU A 11 19.87 -6.11 -15.51
CA LEU A 11 20.05 -4.77 -14.95
C LEU A 11 21.52 -4.43 -14.66
N LYS A 12 22.31 -5.39 -14.17
CA LYS A 12 23.76 -5.23 -14.03
C LYS A 12 24.39 -4.87 -15.37
N PHE A 13 24.07 -5.65 -16.41
CA PHE A 13 24.54 -5.38 -17.76
C PHE A 13 24.10 -4.00 -18.26
N ALA A 14 22.83 -3.62 -18.10
CA ALA A 14 22.34 -2.31 -18.52
C ALA A 14 23.05 -1.15 -17.79
N HIS A 15 23.29 -1.28 -16.49
CA HIS A 15 23.99 -0.28 -15.69
C HIS A 15 25.46 -0.14 -16.11
N GLU A 16 26.16 -1.25 -16.34
CA GLU A 16 27.55 -1.26 -16.82
C GLU A 16 27.69 -0.63 -18.22
N ASN A 17 26.65 -0.72 -19.06
CA ASN A 17 26.60 -0.09 -20.38
C ASN A 17 26.11 1.37 -20.34
N GLY A 18 26.01 1.97 -19.15
CA GLY A 18 25.70 3.40 -18.99
C GLY A 18 24.23 3.74 -19.29
N CYS A 19 23.31 2.78 -19.22
CA CYS A 19 21.88 3.10 -19.33
C CYS A 19 21.47 4.06 -18.19
N PRO A 20 20.76 5.15 -18.49
CA PRO A 20 20.18 6.02 -17.48
C PRO A 20 19.27 5.19 -16.57
N TRP A 21 19.41 5.40 -15.27
CA TRP A 21 18.56 4.76 -14.28
C TRP A 21 18.06 5.82 -13.29
N ASP A 22 16.76 5.84 -13.08
CA ASP A 22 16.07 6.72 -12.16
C ASP A 22 15.42 5.86 -11.05
N GLY A 23 14.61 6.50 -10.20
CA GLY A 23 13.94 5.79 -9.11
C GLY A 23 12.94 4.71 -9.56
N SER A 24 12.64 4.62 -10.87
CA SER A 24 11.77 3.57 -11.40
C SER A 24 12.36 2.18 -11.19
N VAL A 25 13.68 2.00 -11.18
CA VAL A 25 14.29 0.69 -10.93
C VAL A 25 13.92 0.20 -9.53
N CYS A 26 14.09 1.04 -8.51
CA CYS A 26 13.69 0.73 -7.14
C CYS A 26 12.18 0.49 -7.03
N CYS A 27 11.35 1.35 -7.65
CA CYS A 27 9.89 1.18 -7.64
C CYS A 27 9.43 -0.17 -8.21
N HIS A 28 9.95 -0.57 -9.37
CA HIS A 28 9.56 -1.85 -10.00
C HIS A 28 10.16 -3.06 -9.27
N ALA A 29 11.38 -2.94 -8.74
CA ALA A 29 11.97 -3.97 -7.89
C ALA A 29 11.08 -4.23 -6.67
N ALA A 30 10.64 -3.13 -6.04
CA ALA A 30 9.81 -3.16 -4.86
C ALA A 30 8.40 -3.68 -5.17
N GLU A 31 7.81 -3.23 -6.28
CA GLU A 31 6.52 -3.72 -6.79
C GLU A 31 6.56 -5.24 -7.05
N GLY A 32 7.65 -5.76 -7.61
CA GLY A 32 7.81 -7.19 -7.89
C GLY A 32 8.30 -8.04 -6.71
N GLY A 33 8.57 -7.43 -5.55
CA GLY A 33 9.04 -8.15 -4.36
C GLY A 33 10.51 -8.57 -4.41
N HIS A 34 11.30 -8.02 -5.34
CA HIS A 34 12.67 -8.43 -5.60
C HIS A 34 13.67 -7.75 -4.65
N LEU A 35 13.70 -8.18 -3.39
CA LEU A 35 14.52 -7.58 -2.34
C LEU A 35 16.02 -7.49 -2.70
N GLU A 36 16.60 -8.57 -3.24
CA GLU A 36 18.02 -8.58 -3.60
C GLU A 36 18.35 -7.62 -4.76
N LEU A 37 17.42 -7.45 -5.69
CA LEU A 37 17.55 -6.48 -6.77
C LEU A 37 17.44 -5.06 -6.21
N LEU A 38 16.52 -4.82 -5.27
CA LEU A 38 16.37 -3.52 -4.61
C LEU A 38 17.60 -3.14 -3.80
N LYS A 39 18.18 -4.08 -3.03
CA LYS A 39 19.46 -3.92 -2.31
C LYS A 39 20.57 -3.51 -3.25
N TRP A 40 20.76 -4.28 -4.33
CA TRP A 40 21.78 -4.00 -5.34
C TRP A 40 21.59 -2.62 -5.98
N ALA A 41 20.35 -2.27 -6.37
CA ALA A 41 20.06 -0.96 -6.94
C ALA A 41 20.38 0.17 -5.94
N ARG A 42 20.08 -0.04 -4.65
CA ARG A 42 20.39 0.93 -3.61
C ARG A 42 21.89 1.12 -3.38
N GLU A 43 22.65 0.03 -3.33
CA GLU A 43 24.12 0.07 -3.18
C GLU A 43 24.80 0.86 -4.30
N LYS A 44 24.24 0.79 -5.51
CA LYS A 44 24.73 1.50 -6.69
C LYS A 44 24.27 2.97 -6.73
N GLY A 45 23.49 3.42 -5.75
CA GLY A 45 23.07 4.81 -5.60
C GLY A 45 21.76 5.16 -6.31
N CYS A 46 20.94 4.16 -6.67
CA CYS A 46 19.62 4.42 -7.25
C CYS A 46 18.76 5.21 -6.26
N PRO A 47 18.13 6.33 -6.69
CA PRO A 47 17.22 7.07 -5.83
C PRO A 47 15.94 6.27 -5.58
N TRP A 48 15.27 6.57 -4.49
CA TRP A 48 13.93 6.06 -4.19
C TRP A 48 13.08 7.17 -3.58
N ASP A 49 11.78 6.93 -3.50
CA ASP A 49 10.80 7.81 -2.88
C ASP A 49 9.65 6.98 -2.27
N VAL A 50 8.60 7.67 -1.83
CA VAL A 50 7.41 7.06 -1.19
C VAL A 50 6.72 6.01 -2.08
N TRP A 51 6.88 6.08 -3.41
CA TRP A 51 6.28 5.13 -4.33
C TRP A 51 6.95 3.77 -4.26
N THR A 52 8.23 3.70 -3.90
CA THR A 52 8.95 2.44 -3.71
C THR A 52 8.29 1.61 -2.61
N CYS A 53 8.05 2.19 -1.42
CA CYS A 53 7.33 1.52 -0.34
C CYS A 53 5.85 1.30 -0.67
N SER A 54 5.19 2.28 -1.30
CA SER A 54 3.77 2.16 -1.65
C SER A 54 3.47 1.01 -2.62
N TYR A 55 4.32 0.78 -3.62
CA TYR A 55 4.14 -0.33 -4.56
C TYR A 55 4.50 -1.68 -3.95
N ALA A 56 5.54 -1.77 -3.14
CA ALA A 56 5.78 -2.97 -2.35
C ALA A 56 4.58 -3.28 -1.43
N ALA A 57 3.99 -2.25 -0.83
CA ALA A 57 2.83 -2.40 0.04
C ALA A 57 1.58 -2.84 -0.71
N LYS A 58 1.35 -2.32 -1.92
CA LYS A 58 0.26 -2.73 -2.81
C LYS A 58 0.27 -4.25 -3.06
N ASN A 59 1.45 -4.84 -3.25
CA ASN A 59 1.61 -6.27 -3.51
C ASN A 59 1.93 -7.09 -2.25
N GLY A 60 1.90 -6.49 -1.06
CA GLY A 60 2.05 -7.21 0.22
C GLY A 60 3.47 -7.67 0.52
N HIS A 61 4.48 -7.06 -0.11
CA HIS A 61 5.88 -7.43 0.07
C HIS A 61 6.47 -6.86 1.37
N LEU A 62 6.03 -7.41 2.52
CA LEU A 62 6.39 -6.94 3.85
C LEU A 62 7.90 -6.79 4.06
N GLU A 63 8.67 -7.81 3.70
CA GLU A 63 10.13 -7.80 3.88
C GLU A 63 10.83 -6.73 3.03
N VAL A 64 10.27 -6.40 1.87
CA VAL A 64 10.75 -5.29 1.04
C VAL A 64 10.45 -3.95 1.69
N VAL A 65 9.22 -3.75 2.20
CA VAL A 65 8.84 -2.50 2.88
C VAL A 65 9.68 -2.29 4.15
N LYS A 66 9.86 -3.34 4.97
CA LYS A 66 10.71 -3.31 6.16
C LYS A 66 12.12 -2.86 5.82
N TRP A 67 12.77 -3.59 4.91
CA TRP A 67 14.15 -3.31 4.55
C TRP A 67 14.29 -1.91 3.95
N ALA A 68 13.38 -1.50 3.05
CA ALA A 68 13.41 -0.17 2.46
C ALA A 68 13.29 0.92 3.53
N HIS A 69 12.34 0.79 4.47
CA HIS A 69 12.14 1.75 5.55
C HIS A 69 13.37 1.85 6.47
N GLU A 70 13.91 0.72 6.91
CA GLU A 70 15.11 0.66 7.76
C GLU A 70 16.34 1.30 7.11
N ASN A 71 16.39 1.34 5.77
CA ASN A 71 17.47 1.96 5.01
C ASN A 71 17.17 3.42 4.60
N GLY A 72 16.06 4.00 5.07
CA GLY A 72 15.71 5.41 4.88
C GLY A 72 14.78 5.69 3.70
N CYS A 73 14.06 4.69 3.19
CA CYS A 73 12.94 4.94 2.29
C CYS A 73 11.76 5.52 3.07
N PRO A 74 11.18 6.64 2.62
CA PRO A 74 10.07 7.27 3.33
C PRO A 74 8.79 6.42 3.25
N LEU A 75 8.06 6.38 4.36
CA LEU A 75 6.71 5.86 4.45
C LEU A 75 5.72 7.03 4.53
N ASP A 76 4.56 6.86 3.92
CA ASP A 76 3.48 7.85 3.91
C ASP A 76 2.09 7.19 4.01
N GLN A 77 1.04 8.01 4.03
CA GLN A 77 -0.34 7.52 4.08
C GLN A 77 -0.67 6.62 2.89
N SER A 78 -0.09 6.87 1.72
CA SER A 78 -0.26 6.05 0.52
C SER A 78 0.18 4.60 0.76
N THR A 79 1.24 4.39 1.55
CA THR A 79 1.71 3.05 1.89
C THR A 79 0.66 2.27 2.69
N CYS A 80 0.05 2.89 3.72
CA CYS A 80 -1.06 2.30 4.47
C CYS A 80 -2.31 2.09 3.61
N GLN A 81 -2.64 3.05 2.74
CA GLN A 81 -3.79 2.97 1.83
C GLN A 81 -3.67 1.76 0.89
N HIS A 82 -2.52 1.56 0.26
CA HIS A 82 -2.31 0.43 -0.67
C HIS A 82 -2.30 -0.93 0.04
N ALA A 83 -1.71 -1.01 1.24
CA ALA A 83 -1.76 -2.23 2.05
C ALA A 83 -3.22 -2.59 2.40
N ALA A 84 -4.01 -1.60 2.79
CA ALA A 84 -5.43 -1.78 3.11
C ALA A 84 -6.30 -2.08 1.88
N GLU A 85 -6.00 -1.44 0.74
CA GLU A 85 -6.70 -1.64 -0.54
C GLU A 85 -6.57 -3.06 -1.07
N ASN A 86 -5.44 -3.73 -0.81
CA ASN A 86 -5.12 -5.05 -1.39
C ASN A 86 -5.14 -6.19 -0.37
N GLY A 87 -5.62 -5.95 0.85
CA GLY A 87 -5.86 -7.03 1.80
C GLY A 87 -4.67 -7.43 2.67
N HIS A 88 -3.61 -6.61 2.76
CA HIS A 88 -2.37 -6.95 3.47
C HIS A 88 -2.41 -6.52 4.94
N LEU A 89 -3.17 -7.25 5.77
CA LEU A 89 -3.37 -6.92 7.20
C LEU A 89 -2.06 -6.93 8.01
N GLU A 90 -1.22 -7.95 7.85
CA GLU A 90 0.05 -8.06 8.58
C GLU A 90 0.99 -6.89 8.28
N LEU A 91 1.03 -6.46 7.01
CA LEU A 91 1.78 -5.28 6.62
C LEU A 91 1.20 -4.00 7.24
N LEU A 92 -0.12 -3.86 7.25
CA LEU A 92 -0.76 -2.69 7.84
C LEU A 92 -0.54 -2.61 9.37
N GLN A 93 -0.53 -3.76 10.05
CA GLN A 93 -0.17 -3.87 11.47
C GLN A 93 1.25 -3.37 11.70
N TRP A 94 2.21 -3.86 10.92
CA TRP A 94 3.60 -3.43 11.02
C TRP A 94 3.76 -1.92 10.73
N LEU A 95 3.09 -1.40 9.69
CA LEU A 95 3.10 0.04 9.38
C LEU A 95 2.56 0.89 10.54
N ARG A 96 1.59 0.37 11.30
CA ARG A 96 1.06 1.06 12.47
C ARG A 96 2.06 1.09 13.62
N GLU A 97 2.77 0.00 13.84
CA GLU A 97 3.83 -0.09 14.87
C GLU A 97 5.00 0.84 14.57
N THR A 98 5.36 1.05 13.30
CA THR A 98 6.41 2.00 12.91
C THR A 98 6.00 3.46 12.99
N GLY A 99 4.72 3.75 13.30
CA GLY A 99 4.20 5.11 13.37
C GLY A 99 3.93 5.73 12.00
N CYS A 100 3.78 4.92 10.95
CA CYS A 100 3.35 5.41 9.64
C CYS A 100 2.01 6.13 9.77
N GLN A 101 1.91 7.30 9.15
CA GLN A 101 0.67 8.06 9.15
C GLN A 101 -0.38 7.33 8.30
N TRP A 102 -1.62 7.38 8.75
CA TRP A 102 -2.78 6.88 8.01
C TRP A 102 -3.90 7.92 8.03
N ASP A 103 -4.87 7.77 7.15
CA ASP A 103 -6.00 8.69 7.03
C ASP A 103 -7.31 7.93 6.74
N ALA A 104 -8.41 8.67 6.60
CA ALA A 104 -9.72 8.07 6.34
C ALA A 104 -9.76 7.22 5.06
N ARG A 105 -8.83 7.46 4.13
CA ARG A 105 -8.73 6.67 2.90
C ARG A 105 -8.24 5.26 3.19
N THR A 106 -7.44 5.01 4.22
CA THR A 106 -7.03 3.65 4.61
C THR A 106 -8.26 2.77 4.90
N CYS A 107 -9.20 3.26 5.71
CA CYS A 107 -10.48 2.56 5.95
C CYS A 107 -11.34 2.48 4.68
N ALA A 108 -11.45 3.56 3.91
CA ALA A 108 -12.25 3.58 2.69
C ALA A 108 -11.76 2.56 1.65
N ARG A 109 -10.44 2.45 1.45
CA ARG A 109 -9.83 1.50 0.51
C ARG A 109 -10.06 0.04 0.91
N ALA A 110 -9.96 -0.27 2.20
CA ALA A 110 -10.31 -1.59 2.72
C ALA A 110 -11.78 -1.91 2.48
N ALA A 111 -12.67 -0.93 2.70
CA ALA A 111 -14.11 -1.11 2.49
C ALA A 111 -14.46 -1.29 1.01
N GLU A 112 -13.91 -0.45 0.12
CA GLU A 112 -14.13 -0.51 -1.34
C GLU A 112 -13.76 -1.87 -1.92
N ASN A 113 -12.71 -2.52 -1.41
CA ASN A 113 -12.23 -3.81 -1.88
C ASN A 113 -12.73 -5.01 -1.06
N GLY A 114 -13.65 -4.78 -0.10
CA GLY A 114 -14.28 -5.87 0.65
C GLY A 114 -13.42 -6.46 1.77
N HIS A 115 -12.32 -5.82 2.17
CA HIS A 115 -11.40 -6.28 3.21
C HIS A 115 -11.93 -5.94 4.61
N LEU A 116 -13.00 -6.62 5.02
CA LEU A 116 -13.70 -6.38 6.28
C LEU A 116 -12.79 -6.50 7.52
N GLU A 117 -11.90 -7.50 7.56
CA GLU A 117 -11.02 -7.71 8.71
C GLU A 117 -10.02 -6.57 8.88
N ILE A 118 -9.52 -6.01 7.77
CA ILE A 118 -8.67 -4.82 7.80
C ILE A 118 -9.47 -3.62 8.29
N LEU A 119 -10.69 -3.43 7.80
CA LEU A 119 -11.54 -2.32 8.22
C LEU A 119 -11.84 -2.36 9.73
N LYS A 120 -12.22 -3.54 10.25
CA LYS A 120 -12.44 -3.77 11.69
C LYS A 120 -11.17 -3.46 12.49
N TRP A 121 -10.04 -3.99 12.05
CA TRP A 121 -8.77 -3.79 12.73
C TRP A 121 -8.32 -2.33 12.71
N ALA A 122 -8.38 -1.65 11.56
CA ALA A 122 -8.00 -0.24 11.43
C ALA A 122 -8.89 0.64 12.31
N ARG A 123 -10.20 0.37 12.37
CA ARG A 123 -11.15 1.07 13.24
C ARG A 123 -10.82 0.87 14.71
N ALA A 124 -10.57 -0.37 15.13
CA ALA A 124 -10.21 -0.70 16.51
C ALA A 124 -8.90 -0.02 16.97
N ASN A 125 -8.00 0.28 16.03
CA ASN A 125 -6.71 0.92 16.29
C ASN A 125 -6.72 2.45 16.10
N GLY A 126 -7.91 3.05 15.92
CA GLY A 126 -8.07 4.50 15.87
C GLY A 126 -7.76 5.13 14.51
N CYS A 127 -7.84 4.36 13.42
CA CYS A 127 -7.81 4.95 12.09
C CYS A 127 -9.04 5.86 11.92
N PRO A 128 -8.86 7.12 11.45
CA PRO A 128 -9.99 7.97 11.13
C PRO A 128 -10.84 7.32 10.05
N TRP A 129 -12.12 7.62 10.05
CA TRP A 129 -13.07 7.17 9.05
C TRP A 129 -14.06 8.32 8.81
N ASP A 130 -13.84 9.10 7.77
CA ASP A 130 -14.79 10.17 7.44
C ASP A 130 -15.98 9.58 6.70
N PRO A 131 -17.21 10.10 6.92
CA PRO A 131 -18.36 9.84 6.08
C PRO A 131 -18.19 10.59 4.75
N VAL A 132 -17.16 10.26 3.98
CA VAL A 132 -17.03 10.77 2.62
C VAL A 132 -18.00 9.98 1.73
N PRO A 133 -18.90 10.63 0.98
CA PRO A 133 -19.95 9.97 0.19
C PRO A 133 -19.40 8.97 -0.87
N PHE A 134 -18.11 9.03 -1.18
CA PHE A 134 -17.43 8.14 -2.13
C PHE A 134 -17.14 6.74 -1.60
N SER A 135 -16.89 6.57 -0.29
CA SER A 135 -16.45 5.26 0.24
C SER A 135 -17.54 4.20 0.13
N THR A 136 -18.80 4.60 0.27
CA THR A 136 -19.94 3.68 0.31
C THR A 136 -20.63 3.48 -1.03
N THR A 137 -20.49 4.44 -1.96
CA THR A 137 -21.08 4.36 -3.30
C THR A 137 -20.37 3.36 -4.22
N ARG A 138 -19.14 2.95 -3.89
CA ARG A 138 -18.36 1.95 -4.64
C ARG A 138 -18.23 0.60 -3.93
N CYS A 139 -18.62 0.49 -2.66
CA CYS A 139 -18.69 -0.80 -1.97
C CYS A 139 -19.79 -1.67 -2.61
N ASN A 140 -19.42 -2.73 -3.31
CA ASN A 140 -20.40 -3.73 -3.79
C ASN A 140 -20.53 -4.95 -2.83
N ASN A 141 -19.82 -4.92 -1.70
CA ASN A 141 -19.80 -6.00 -0.73
C ASN A 141 -20.88 -5.78 0.36
N SER A 142 -21.94 -6.58 0.31
CA SER A 142 -23.09 -6.48 1.24
C SER A 142 -22.70 -6.67 2.71
N VAL A 143 -21.68 -7.49 3.00
CA VAL A 143 -21.21 -7.72 4.38
C VAL A 143 -20.51 -6.48 4.91
N VAL A 144 -19.64 -5.85 4.11
CA VAL A 144 -18.97 -4.61 4.49
C VAL A 144 -19.97 -3.48 4.65
N ILE A 145 -20.94 -3.36 3.73
CA ILE A 145 -22.02 -2.37 3.84
C ILE A 145 -22.82 -2.55 5.13
N GLN A 146 -23.23 -3.77 5.45
CA GLN A 146 -23.99 -4.04 6.67
C GLN A 146 -23.18 -3.69 7.91
N TRP A 147 -21.91 -4.11 7.96
CA TRP A 147 -21.04 -3.79 9.07
C TRP A 147 -20.83 -2.27 9.23
N LEU A 148 -20.67 -1.54 8.13
CA LEU A 148 -20.57 -0.08 8.14
C LEU A 148 -21.82 0.58 8.72
N ARG A 149 -23.03 0.13 8.32
CA ARG A 149 -24.30 0.62 8.88
C ARG A 149 -24.40 0.34 10.38
N ASP A 150 -24.11 -0.90 10.77
CA ASP A 150 -24.18 -1.33 12.18
C ASP A 150 -23.23 -0.52 13.09
N ASN A 151 -22.18 0.08 12.52
CA ASN A 151 -21.21 0.91 13.24
C ASN A 151 -21.43 2.42 13.03
N GLY A 152 -22.57 2.84 12.47
CA GLY A 152 -22.97 4.24 12.36
C GLY A 152 -22.32 5.02 11.22
N CYS A 153 -21.77 4.35 10.20
CA CYS A 153 -21.30 5.00 8.98
C CYS A 153 -22.49 5.35 8.08
N VAL A 154 -22.56 6.59 7.59
CA VAL A 154 -23.60 7.01 6.63
C VAL A 154 -23.29 6.39 5.27
N VAL A 155 -24.05 5.36 4.90
CA VAL A 155 -23.88 4.65 3.63
C VAL A 155 -24.80 5.26 2.58
N TRP A 156 -24.22 5.86 1.54
CA TRP A 156 -24.93 6.33 0.36
C TRP A 156 -25.07 5.18 -0.65
N ILE A 157 -26.29 4.70 -0.85
CA ILE A 157 -26.64 3.69 -1.86
C ILE A 157 -27.67 4.32 -2.79
N ASP A 158 -27.41 4.29 -4.10
CA ASP A 158 -28.36 4.74 -5.14
C ASP A 158 -28.98 6.13 -4.89
N GLY A 159 -28.14 7.09 -4.48
CA GLY A 159 -28.54 8.49 -4.31
C GLY A 159 -29.39 8.81 -3.08
N HIS A 160 -29.57 7.87 -2.15
CA HIS A 160 -30.34 8.09 -0.92
C HIS A 160 -29.55 7.70 0.33
N CYS A 161 -29.71 8.47 1.41
CA CYS A 161 -29.23 8.08 2.74
C CYS A 161 -30.08 6.91 3.27
N ALA A 162 -29.45 5.76 3.51
CA ALA A 162 -30.05 4.70 4.31
C ALA A 162 -29.57 4.86 5.76
N TYR A 163 -30.51 5.13 6.68
CA TYR A 163 -30.29 5.08 8.12
C TYR A 163 -30.23 3.64 8.62
#